data_AF-X0PT36-F1
#
_entry.id   AF-X0PT36-F1
#
_cell.length_a   1.000
_cell.length_b   1.000
_cell.length_c   1.000
_cell.angle_alpha   90.00
_cell.angle_beta   90.00
_cell.angle_gamma   90.00
#
_symmetry.space_group_name_H-M   'P 1'
#
loop_
_entity.id
_entity.type
_entity.pdbx_description
1 polymer ?
#
loop_
_entity_poly.entity_id
_entity_poly.type
_entity_poly.pdbx_seq_one_letter_code
_entity_poly.pdbx_strand_id
1 'polypeptide(L)' 'MKESKFTKEALLRSTRFEPIERDILKIVLVQGQTYTTAEAEQKIEEFKGGIH' A
#
# COMPACT_ATOMS: atom_id res chain seq x y z
N MET A 1 18.15 -9.29 -0.86
CA MET A 1 17.58 -8.68 0.35
C MET A 1 16.16 -9.22 0.49
N LYS A 2 15.74 -9.75 1.65
CA LYS A 2 14.37 -10.27 1.82
C LYS A 2 13.45 -9.07 2.06
N GLU A 3 12.78 -8.60 1.02
CA GLU A 3 11.69 -7.63 1.20
C GLU A 3 10.59 -8.30 2.02
N SER A 4 10.36 -7.77 3.22
CA SER A 4 9.30 -8.27 4.09
C SER A 4 7.97 -7.93 3.46
N LYS A 5 7.19 -8.97 3.12
CA LYS A 5 5.82 -8.80 2.63
C LYS A 5 4.91 -8.59 3.81
N PHE A 6 4.12 -7.52 3.74
CA PHE A 6 3.18 -7.15 4.78
C PHE A 6 1.77 -7.39 4.28
N THR A 7 0.88 -7.82 5.17
CA THR A 7 -0.54 -7.88 4.84
C THR A 7 -1.09 -6.47 4.65
N LYS A 8 -2.19 -6.35 3.89
CA LYS A 8 -2.97 -5.12 3.79
C LYS A 8 -3.17 -4.46 5.15
N GLU A 9 -3.60 -5.22 6.16
CA GLU A 9 -3.83 -4.69 7.51
C GLU A 9 -2.56 -4.19 8.20
N ALA A 10 -1.42 -4.86 7.99
CA ALA A 10 -0.14 -4.42 8.53
C ALA A 10 0.33 -3.10 7.88
N LEU A 11 0.12 -2.94 6.57
CA LEU A 11 0.40 -1.68 5.87
C LEU A 11 -0.53 -0.56 6.33
N LEU A 12 -1.84 -0.85 6.48
CA LEU A 12 -2.85 0.10 6.97
C LEU A 12 -2.63 0.53 8.42
N ARG A 13 -2.12 -0.36 9.26
CA ARG A 13 -1.78 -0.04 10.66
C ARG A 13 -0.41 0.62 10.80
N SER A 14 0.41 0.58 9.76
CA SER A 14 1.74 1.19 9.78
C SER A 14 1.62 2.72 9.83
N THR A 15 2.39 3.36 10.72
CA THR A 15 2.49 4.82 10.79
C THR A 15 3.22 5.44 9.61
N ARG A 16 3.78 4.60 8.72
CA ARG A 16 4.54 5.01 7.54
C ARG A 16 3.70 5.70 6.46
N PHE A 17 2.39 5.41 6.39
CA PHE A 17 1.48 5.98 5.41
C PHE A 17 0.57 7.01 6.06
N GLU A 18 0.28 8.08 5.32
CA GLU A 18 -0.71 9.10 5.70
C GLU A 18 -2.13 8.51 5.76
N PRO A 19 -3.07 9.12 6.50
CA PRO A 19 -4.45 8.65 6.56
C PRO A 19 -5.11 8.51 5.17
N ILE A 20 -4.84 9.44 4.25
CA ILE A 20 -5.31 9.34 2.85
C ILE A 20 -4.69 8.15 2.12
N GLU A 21 -3.39 7.92 2.32
CA GLU A 21 -2.68 6.81 1.67
C GLU A 21 -3.16 5.46 2.19
N ARG A 22 -3.48 5.38 3.48
CA ARG A 22 -4.13 4.19 4.05
C ARG A 22 -5.50 3.96 3.43
N ASP A 23 -6.29 5.00 3.21
CA ASP A 23 -7.57 4.84 2.53
C ASP A 23 -7.38 4.33 1.09
N ILE A 24 -6.40 4.87 0.36
CA ILE A 24 -6.02 4.40 -0.97
C ILE A 24 -5.57 2.94 -0.92
N LEU A 25 -4.64 2.57 -0.03
CA LEU A 25 -4.21 1.18 0.20
C LEU A 25 -5.40 0.27 0.54
N LYS A 26 -6.41 0.77 1.24
CA LYS A 26 -7.62 0.01 1.54
C LYS A 26 -8.46 -0.26 0.29
N ILE A 27 -8.43 0.64 -0.68
CA ILE A 27 -9.14 0.53 -1.96
C ILE A 27 -8.36 -0.35 -2.95
N VAL A 28 -7.06 -0.10 -3.11
CA VAL A 28 -6.22 -0.75 -4.15
C VAL A 28 -5.68 -2.12 -3.74
N LEU A 29 -5.47 -2.37 -2.44
CA LEU A 29 -4.94 -3.66 -1.98
C LEU A 29 -6.07 -4.68 -1.82
N VAL A 30 -5.84 -5.88 -2.33
CA VAL A 30 -6.78 -6.99 -2.26
C VAL A 30 -6.68 -7.67 -0.88
N GLN A 31 -7.83 -8.01 -0.28
CA GLN A 31 -7.85 -8.79 0.97
C GLN A 31 -7.26 -10.19 0.73
N GLY A 32 -6.41 -10.65 1.64
CA GLY A 32 -5.74 -11.95 1.54
C GLY A 32 -4.44 -11.94 0.74
N GLN A 33 -4.08 -10.83 0.08
CA GLN A 33 -2.75 -10.63 -0.51
C GLN A 33 -1.81 -9.89 0.44
N THR A 34 -0.52 -10.20 0.28
CA THR A 34 0.59 -9.52 0.95
C THR A 34 1.37 -8.72 -0.07
N TYR A 35 1.74 -7.51 0.31
CA TYR A 35 2.44 -6.56 -0.55
C TYR A 35 3.71 -6.11 0.17
N THR A 36 4.78 -5.84 -0.57
CA THR A 36 5.92 -5.13 0.01
C THR A 36 5.58 -3.65 0.21
N THR A 37 6.39 -2.96 1.00
CA THR A 37 6.26 -1.50 1.16
C THR A 37 6.38 -0.79 -0.19
N ALA A 38 7.30 -1.25 -1.05
CA ALA A 38 7.49 -0.70 -2.39
C ALA A 38 6.25 -0.92 -3.29
N GLU A 39 5.64 -2.12 -3.26
CA GLU A 39 4.40 -2.38 -4.00
C GLU A 39 3.24 -1.51 -3.50
N ALA A 40 3.16 -1.31 -2.18
CA ALA A 40 2.17 -0.44 -1.58
C ALA A 40 2.36 1.03 -2.02
N GLU A 41 3.60 1.52 -1.99
CA GLU A 41 3.96 2.87 -2.47
C GLU A 41 3.63 3.02 -3.96
N GLN A 42 4.02 2.06 -4.82
CA GLN A 42 3.68 2.09 -6.23
C GLN A 42 2.17 2.10 -6.46
N LYS A 43 1.38 1.34 -5.69
CA LYS A 43 -0.08 1.35 -5.83
C LYS A 43 -0.70 2.68 -5.42
N ILE A 44 -0.16 3.34 -4.40
CA ILE A 44 -0.56 4.69 -4.02
C ILE A 44 -0.22 5.67 -5.15
N GLU A 45 0.98 5.57 -5.72
CA GLU A 45 1.42 6.43 -6.82
C GLU A 45 0.62 6.19 -8.11
N GLU A 46 0.30 4.95 -8.48
CA GLU A 46 -0.58 4.64 -9.62
C GLU A 46 -1.98 5.24 -9.41
N PHE A 47 -2.49 5.17 -8.18
CA PHE A 47 -3.81 5.69 -7.85
C PHE A 47 -3.86 7.22 -7.75
N LYS A 48 -2.82 7.85 -7.18
CA LYS A 48 -2.69 9.31 -7.07
C LYS A 48 -2.24 9.96 -8.40
N GLY A 49 -1.43 9.25 -9.16
CA GLY A 49 -0.59 9.76 -10.25
C GLY A 49 -0.92 9.19 -11.62
N GLY A 50 -2.07 8.53 -11.81
CA GLY A 50 -2.59 8.08 -13.12
C GLY A 50 -2.90 9.20 -14.15
N ILE A 51 -2.23 10.34 -14.05
CA ILE A 51 -2.22 11.43 -15.02
C ILE A 51 -0.78 11.51 -15.59
N HIS A 52 -0.50 10.76 -16.65
CA HIS A 52 0.50 11.13 -17.65
C HIS A 52 0.01 10.72 -19.04
#